data_AF-A0A5F2BH87-F1
#
_entry.id   AF-A0A5F2BH87-F1
#
_cell.length_a   1.000
_cell.length_b   1.000
_cell.length_c   1.000
_cell.angle_alpha   90.00
_cell.angle_beta   90.00
_cell.angle_gamma   90.00
#
_symmetry.space_group_name_H-M   'P 1'
#
loop_
_entity.id
_entity.type
_entity.pdbx_description
1 polymer ?
#
loop_
_entity_poly.entity_id
_entity_poly.type
_entity_poly.pdbx_seq_one_letter_code
_entity_poly.pdbx_strand_id
1 'polypeptide(L)'
;MQETEERIELDGEELEELPHVEPETSEDKNPERKEQIKEEDQEISKAVVSLGEKIKQTLFDSLISSITNSGNRDTILYLTLTKAYKLLRENGKRSGTIESDSEFANRVFSLSSQERQILFDSVISSVQNQNSRDTVLHVLFWKAEKLLSHSEK
;
A
#
# COMPACT_ATOMS: atom_id res chain seq x y z
N MET A 1 -31.43 52.68 -44.21
CA MET A 1 -30.64 52.62 -45.45
C MET A 1 -29.24 52.20 -45.06
N GLN A 2 -28.76 51.10 -45.67
CA GLN A 2 -27.37 50.61 -45.75
C GLN A 2 -26.80 50.08 -44.42
N GLU A 3 -26.82 48.78 -44.11
CA GLU A 3 -25.99 47.67 -44.66
C GLU A 3 -24.50 48.01 -44.75
N THR A 4 -23.69 47.40 -43.87
CA THR A 4 -22.40 46.78 -44.24
C THR A 4 -22.05 45.71 -43.21
N GLU A 5 -22.17 44.47 -43.67
CA GLU A 5 -21.57 43.26 -43.11
C GLU A 5 -20.06 43.32 -43.35
N GLU A 6 -19.24 43.15 -42.31
CA GLU A 6 -17.82 42.83 -42.48
C GLU A 6 -17.62 41.33 -42.25
N ARG A 7 -17.21 40.69 -43.36
CA ARG A 7 -17.04 39.26 -43.55
C ARG A 7 -15.74 38.80 -42.87
N ILE A 8 -15.85 37.69 -42.17
CA ILE A 8 -14.71 36.90 -41.69
C ILE A 8 -14.13 36.16 -42.91
N GLU A 9 -12.92 36.53 -43.33
CA GLU A 9 -12.11 35.75 -44.27
C GLU A 9 -11.46 34.59 -43.51
N LEU A 10 -11.88 33.37 -43.84
CA LEU A 10 -11.17 32.13 -43.53
C LEU A 10 -10.69 31.56 -44.85
N ASP A 11 -9.41 31.73 -45.14
CA ASP A 11 -8.72 31.10 -46.27
C ASP A 11 -7.48 30.37 -45.73
N GLY A 12 -7.27 29.15 -46.22
CA GLY A 12 -5.98 28.48 -46.18
C GLY A 12 -5.96 27.12 -45.48
N GLU A 13 -6.48 26.10 -46.16
CA GLU A 13 -6.19 24.69 -45.90
C GLU A 13 -4.68 24.40 -46.01
N GLU A 14 -4.10 23.73 -45.02
CA GLU A 14 -2.97 22.82 -45.23
C GLU A 14 -3.12 21.64 -44.26
N LEU A 15 -3.73 20.56 -44.77
CA LEU A 15 -3.85 19.27 -44.10
C LEU A 15 -2.50 18.55 -44.25
N GLU A 16 -1.69 18.54 -43.19
CA GLU A 16 -0.54 17.63 -43.11
C GLU A 16 -1.05 16.19 -42.99
N GLU A 17 -0.76 15.38 -44.03
CA GLU A 17 -0.95 13.95 -44.05
C GLU A 17 -0.12 13.27 -42.96
N LEU A 18 -0.78 12.86 -41.87
CA LEU A 18 -0.19 11.94 -40.89
C LEU A 18 -0.20 10.51 -41.47
N PRO A 19 0.93 9.78 -41.42
CA PRO A 19 0.99 8.45 -41.98
C PRO A 19 0.11 7.46 -41.20
N HIS A 20 -0.77 6.82 -41.94
CA HIS A 20 -1.62 5.70 -41.55
C HIS A 20 -0.75 4.50 -41.13
N VAL A 21 -0.77 4.13 -39.86
CA VAL A 21 -0.28 2.83 -39.38
C VAL A 21 -1.25 2.28 -38.35
N GLU A 22 -2.06 1.32 -38.76
CA GLU A 22 -2.63 0.28 -37.90
C GLU A 22 -2.28 -1.07 -38.54
N PRO A 23 -2.39 -2.22 -37.84
CA PRO A 23 -2.29 -2.45 -36.40
C PRO A 23 -1.35 -3.64 -36.11
N GLU A 24 -0.47 -3.58 -35.12
CA GLU A 24 0.15 -4.79 -34.56
C GLU A 24 -0.28 -4.98 -33.11
N THR A 25 -1.26 -5.89 -32.97
CA THR A 25 -1.55 -6.64 -31.77
C THR A 25 -0.25 -7.22 -31.18
N SER A 26 0.17 -6.71 -30.03
CA SER A 26 0.89 -7.52 -29.07
C SER A 26 0.16 -7.42 -27.73
N GLU A 27 -0.81 -8.33 -27.55
CA GLU A 27 -1.11 -8.83 -26.21
C GLU A 27 0.17 -9.45 -25.65
N ASP A 28 1.07 -8.65 -25.09
CA ASP A 28 2.17 -9.18 -24.28
C ASP A 28 1.60 -9.51 -22.89
N LYS A 29 0.80 -10.59 -22.87
CA LYS A 29 0.46 -11.33 -21.67
C LYS A 29 1.73 -12.03 -21.21
N ASN A 30 2.60 -11.30 -20.50
CA ASN A 30 3.56 -11.92 -19.63
C ASN A 30 2.97 -11.99 -18.19
N PRO A 31 2.26 -13.07 -17.83
CA PRO A 31 1.77 -13.27 -16.47
C PRO A 31 2.91 -13.44 -15.45
N GLU A 32 4.08 -13.93 -15.86
CA GLU A 32 5.20 -14.24 -14.96
C GLU A 32 5.83 -12.98 -14.36
N ARG A 33 5.91 -11.88 -15.13
CA ARG A 33 6.44 -10.61 -14.59
C ARG A 33 5.49 -9.96 -13.59
N LYS A 34 4.18 -10.19 -13.71
CA LYS A 34 3.18 -9.72 -12.72
C LYS A 34 3.12 -10.62 -11.49
N GLU A 35 3.51 -11.89 -11.59
CA GLU A 35 3.56 -12.83 -10.47
C GLU A 35 4.84 -12.66 -9.65
N GLN A 36 6.00 -12.42 -10.27
CA GLN A 36 7.25 -12.15 -9.55
C GLN A 36 7.20 -10.85 -8.74
N ILE A 37 6.60 -9.78 -9.28
CA ILE A 37 6.39 -8.53 -8.53
C ILE A 37 5.43 -8.74 -7.34
N LYS A 38 4.46 -9.66 -7.45
CA LYS A 38 3.52 -9.97 -6.35
C LYS A 38 4.13 -10.81 -5.23
N GLU A 39 5.17 -11.60 -5.51
CA GLU A 39 5.80 -12.47 -4.50
C GLU A 39 6.77 -11.73 -3.58
N GLU A 40 7.48 -10.72 -4.09
CA GLU A 40 8.33 -9.80 -3.31
C GLU A 40 7.51 -8.79 -2.48
N ASP A 41 6.31 -8.42 -2.94
CA ASP A 41 5.41 -7.44 -2.30
C ASP A 41 4.86 -7.87 -0.90
N GLN A 42 5.29 -9.00 -0.33
CA GLN A 42 4.73 -9.55 0.93
C GLN A 42 5.77 -10.13 1.89
N GLU A 43 7.01 -9.63 1.89
CA GLU A 43 8.06 -10.14 2.77
C GLU A 43 7.74 -9.95 4.26
N ILE A 44 7.17 -8.81 4.65
CA ILE A 44 6.95 -8.48 6.06
C ILE A 44 5.77 -9.26 6.61
N SER A 45 4.65 -9.34 5.88
CA SER A 45 3.49 -10.12 6.34
C SER A 45 3.83 -11.59 6.54
N LYS A 46 4.59 -12.21 5.62
CA LYS A 46 5.10 -13.57 5.76
C LYS A 46 6.04 -13.69 6.97
N ALA A 47 6.98 -12.76 7.14
CA ALA A 47 7.93 -12.78 8.24
C ALA A 47 7.23 -12.69 9.61
N VAL A 48 6.22 -11.82 9.77
CA VAL A 48 5.46 -11.67 11.01
C VAL A 48 4.68 -12.94 11.36
N VAL A 49 4.02 -13.57 10.39
CA VAL A 49 3.27 -14.82 10.63
C VAL A 49 4.20 -15.99 10.99
N SER A 50 5.45 -15.97 10.49
CA SER A 50 6.49 -16.95 10.80
C SER A 50 7.14 -16.80 12.19
N LEU A 51 6.81 -15.72 12.93
CA LEU A 51 7.30 -15.54 14.30
C LEU A 51 6.75 -16.61 15.23
N GLY A 52 7.49 -16.88 16.32
CA GLY A 52 7.05 -17.79 17.36
C GLY A 52 5.75 -17.33 18.00
N GLU A 53 4.94 -18.29 18.44
CA GLU A 53 3.60 -18.10 19.01
C GLU A 53 3.54 -17.02 20.10
N LYS A 54 4.48 -17.06 21.05
CA LYS A 54 4.59 -16.08 22.15
C LYS A 54 4.89 -14.67 21.66
N ILE A 55 5.69 -14.54 20.60
CA ILE A 55 6.07 -13.25 20.03
C ILE A 55 4.89 -12.66 19.26
N LYS A 56 4.19 -13.48 18.47
CA LYS A 56 2.95 -13.06 17.81
C LYS A 56 1.90 -12.62 18.82
N GLN A 57 1.72 -13.38 19.91
CA GLN A 57 0.84 -13.01 21.02
C GLN A 57 1.20 -11.65 21.60
N THR A 58 2.48 -11.43 21.91
CA THR A 58 2.97 -10.14 22.45
C THR A 58 2.68 -8.96 21.51
N LEU A 59 2.84 -9.15 20.20
CA LEU A 59 2.55 -8.11 19.20
C LEU A 59 1.04 -7.83 19.12
N PHE A 60 0.23 -8.88 19.09
CA PHE A 60 -1.23 -8.76 19.02
C PHE A 60 -1.83 -8.15 20.28
N ASP A 61 -1.45 -8.62 21.47
CA ASP A 61 -1.93 -8.07 22.73
C ASP A 61 -1.60 -6.57 22.84
N SER A 62 -0.43 -6.18 22.33
CA SER A 62 -0.05 -4.77 22.20
C SER A 62 -0.98 -3.99 21.29
N LEU A 63 -1.29 -4.52 20.10
CA LEU A 63 -2.21 -3.91 19.15
C LEU A 63 -3.62 -3.76 19.75
N ILE A 64 -4.17 -4.84 20.32
CA ILE A 64 -5.50 -4.83 20.94
C ILE A 64 -5.57 -3.86 22.11
N SER A 65 -4.53 -3.83 22.95
CA SER A 65 -4.43 -2.87 24.04
C SER A 65 -4.44 -1.42 23.52
N SER A 66 -3.68 -1.12 22.47
CA SER A 66 -3.66 0.22 21.87
C SER A 66 -5.00 0.60 21.23
N ILE A 67 -5.71 -0.33 20.58
CA ILE A 67 -7.06 -0.12 20.04
C ILE A 67 -8.06 0.15 21.16
N THR A 68 -8.04 -0.66 22.23
CA THR A 68 -9.03 -0.60 23.32
C THR A 68 -8.85 0.66 24.17
N ASN A 69 -7.62 1.14 24.34
CA ASN A 69 -7.32 2.37 25.08
C ASN A 69 -7.51 3.63 24.21
N SER A 70 -8.24 3.54 23.09
CA SER A 70 -8.61 4.66 22.21
C SER A 70 -7.42 5.50 21.75
N GLY A 71 -6.30 4.85 21.43
CA GLY A 71 -5.17 5.54 20.81
C GLY A 71 -5.59 6.20 19.50
N ASN A 72 -4.96 7.33 19.15
CA ASN A 72 -5.11 7.88 17.81
C ASN A 72 -4.67 6.83 16.77
N ARG A 73 -5.45 6.65 15.70
CA ARG A 73 -5.19 5.72 14.59
C ARG A 73 -3.72 5.68 14.18
N ASP A 74 -3.17 6.84 13.86
CA ASP A 74 -1.81 6.95 13.33
C ASP A 74 -0.81 6.51 14.41
N THR A 75 -1.00 6.92 15.67
CA THR A 75 -0.17 6.45 16.79
C THR A 75 -0.23 4.92 16.96
N ILE A 76 -1.42 4.31 16.87
CA ILE A 76 -1.57 2.85 16.97
C ILE A 76 -0.79 2.16 15.87
N LEU A 77 -0.96 2.61 14.62
CA LEU A 77 -0.25 2.06 13.47
C LEU A 77 1.26 2.22 13.65
N TYR A 78 1.73 3.43 13.97
CA TYR A 78 3.15 3.71 14.14
C TYR A 78 3.82 2.78 15.17
N LEU A 79 3.23 2.69 16.36
CA LEU A 79 3.77 1.89 17.45
C LEU A 79 3.73 0.40 17.14
N THR A 80 2.63 -0.08 16.55
CA THR A 80 2.48 -1.51 16.22
C THR A 80 3.49 -1.93 15.15
N LEU A 81 3.62 -1.14 14.08
CA LEU A 81 4.54 -1.42 12.98
C LEU A 81 6.01 -1.36 13.45
N THR A 82 6.35 -0.35 14.24
CA THR A 82 7.70 -0.22 14.83
C THR A 82 8.02 -1.41 15.73
N LYS A 83 7.07 -1.80 16.59
CA LYS A 83 7.23 -2.96 17.48
C LYS A 83 7.39 -4.27 16.70
N ALA A 84 6.67 -4.45 15.59
CA ALA A 84 6.84 -5.64 14.76
C ALA A 84 8.23 -5.72 14.13
N TYR A 85 8.75 -4.61 13.62
CA TYR A 85 10.11 -4.55 13.07
C TYR A 85 11.18 -4.85 14.13
N LYS A 86 11.04 -4.27 15.32
CA LYS A 86 11.87 -4.59 16.47
C LYS A 86 11.86 -6.10 16.77
N LEU A 87 10.68 -6.71 16.85
CA LEU A 87 10.54 -8.14 17.13
C LEU A 87 11.12 -9.02 16.02
N LEU A 88 10.96 -8.65 14.76
CA LEU A 88 11.57 -9.35 13.62
C LEU A 88 13.10 -9.31 13.71
N ARG A 89 13.67 -8.15 14.06
CA ARG A 89 15.12 -7.98 14.25
C ARG A 89 15.63 -8.80 15.43
N GLU A 90 15.00 -8.70 16.60
CA GLU A 90 15.38 -9.43 17.81
C GLU A 90 15.28 -10.96 17.65
N ASN A 91 14.45 -11.45 16.71
CA ASN A 91 14.28 -12.87 16.40
C ASN A 91 15.05 -13.32 15.14
N GLY A 92 15.94 -12.49 14.59
CA GLY A 92 16.77 -12.84 13.43
C GLY A 92 15.99 -13.05 12.12
N LYS A 93 14.75 -12.57 12.05
CA LYS A 93 13.90 -12.62 10.84
C LYS A 93 14.14 -11.43 9.90
N ARG A 94 14.81 -10.39 10.39
CA ARG A 94 15.19 -9.20 9.63
C ARG A 94 16.54 -8.70 10.12
N SER A 95 17.41 -8.29 9.20
CA SER A 95 18.64 -7.58 9.51
C SER A 95 18.37 -6.09 9.68
N GLY A 96 19.05 -5.43 10.62
CA GLY A 96 18.89 -4.00 10.83
C GLY A 96 19.44 -3.55 12.18
N THR A 97 19.25 -2.26 12.49
CA THR A 97 19.61 -1.63 13.76
C THR A 97 18.36 -1.12 14.48
N ILE A 98 18.52 -0.60 15.69
CA ILE A 98 17.40 -0.02 16.46
C ILE A 98 16.77 1.16 15.69
N GLU A 99 17.59 1.95 15.01
CA GLU A 99 17.16 3.09 14.20
C GLU A 99 16.25 2.64 13.03
N SER A 100 16.53 1.46 12.47
CA SER A 100 15.74 0.88 11.38
C SER A 100 14.37 0.33 11.81
N ASP A 101 14.10 0.21 13.12
CA ASP A 101 12.84 -0.36 13.61
C ASP A 101 11.62 0.48 13.18
N SER A 102 11.80 1.78 12.92
CA SER A 102 10.72 2.68 12.49
C SER A 102 10.53 2.77 10.97
N GLU A 103 11.39 2.16 10.16
CA GLU A 103 11.41 2.34 8.69
C GLU A 103 10.07 2.01 8.03
N PHE A 104 9.44 0.90 8.41
CA PHE A 104 8.15 0.51 7.83
C PHE A 104 7.00 1.39 8.29
N ALA A 105 7.01 1.80 9.55
CA ALA A 105 6.05 2.77 10.04
C ALA A 105 6.17 4.09 9.25
N ASN A 106 7.39 4.58 9.02
CA ASN A 106 7.64 5.80 8.25
C ASN A 106 7.15 5.67 6.80
N ARG A 107 7.37 4.52 6.15
CA ARG A 107 6.80 4.24 4.82
C ARG A 107 5.27 4.25 4.84
N VAL A 108 4.64 3.55 5.78
CA VAL A 108 3.17 3.59 5.91
C VAL A 108 2.66 5.02 6.17
N PHE A 109 3.47 5.88 6.79
CA PHE A 109 3.14 7.28 7.05
C PHE A 109 3.32 8.20 5.83
N SER A 110 4.02 7.78 4.79
CA SER A 110 4.04 8.51 3.51
C SER A 110 2.76 8.30 2.69
N LEU A 111 1.96 7.27 3.00
CA LEU A 111 0.62 7.09 2.43
C LEU A 111 -0.30 8.26 2.81
N SER A 112 -1.33 8.51 2.00
CA SER A 112 -2.35 9.51 2.32
C SER A 112 -3.14 9.17 3.60
N SER A 113 -3.74 10.18 4.23
CA SER A 113 -4.58 9.94 5.43
C SER A 113 -5.75 9.00 5.16
N GLN A 114 -6.28 8.98 3.93
CA GLN A 114 -7.35 8.09 3.51
C GLN A 114 -6.87 6.64 3.41
N GLU A 115 -5.69 6.40 2.84
CA GLU A 115 -5.11 5.04 2.78
C GLU A 115 -4.80 4.50 4.17
N ARG A 116 -4.27 5.33 5.06
CA ARG A 116 -4.06 4.94 6.46
C ARG A 116 -5.37 4.66 7.19
N GLN A 117 -6.44 5.39 6.86
CA GLN A 117 -7.79 5.06 7.36
C GLN A 117 -8.24 3.69 6.86
N ILE A 118 -8.12 3.42 5.56
CA ILE A 118 -8.50 2.14 4.96
C ILE A 118 -7.72 0.98 5.59
N LEU A 119 -6.42 1.16 5.84
CA LEU A 119 -5.59 0.19 6.56
C LEU A 119 -6.17 -0.08 7.95
N PHE A 120 -6.39 0.97 8.73
CA PHE A 120 -6.87 0.83 10.10
C PHE A 120 -8.27 0.21 10.19
N ASP A 121 -9.20 0.63 9.33
CA ASP A 121 -10.54 0.07 9.27
C ASP A 121 -10.51 -1.43 8.93
N SER A 122 -9.60 -1.85 8.05
CA SER A 122 -9.38 -3.27 7.74
C SER A 122 -8.93 -4.05 8.98
N VAL A 123 -8.05 -3.46 9.79
CA VAL A 123 -7.57 -4.05 11.04
C VAL A 123 -8.71 -4.16 12.06
N ILE A 124 -9.43 -3.06 12.32
CA ILE A 124 -10.58 -3.05 13.24
C ILE A 124 -11.62 -4.10 12.82
N SER A 125 -11.94 -4.16 11.53
CA SER A 125 -12.84 -5.16 10.99
C SER A 125 -12.34 -6.59 11.23
N SER A 126 -11.05 -6.87 10.99
CA SER A 126 -10.49 -8.20 11.25
C SER A 126 -10.50 -8.58 12.74
N VAL A 127 -10.23 -7.62 13.63
CA VAL A 127 -10.30 -7.82 15.08
C VAL A 127 -11.71 -8.17 15.50
N GLN A 128 -12.73 -7.49 14.96
CA GLN A 128 -14.13 -7.72 15.33
C GLN A 128 -14.70 -9.02 14.74
N ASN A 129 -14.30 -9.39 13.52
CA ASN A 129 -14.98 -10.44 12.76
C ASN A 129 -14.23 -11.76 12.65
N GLN A 130 -12.89 -11.77 12.71
CA GLN A 130 -12.11 -12.97 12.42
C GLN A 130 -11.34 -13.53 13.62
N ASN A 131 -11.15 -12.75 14.71
CA ASN A 131 -10.61 -13.10 16.05
C ASN A 131 -9.33 -13.98 16.14
N SER A 132 -8.84 -14.54 15.03
CA SER A 132 -7.58 -15.24 14.94
C SER A 132 -6.48 -14.21 14.88
N ARG A 133 -5.58 -14.31 15.85
CA ARG A 133 -4.39 -13.46 15.95
C ARG A 133 -3.61 -13.41 14.65
N ASP A 134 -3.33 -14.58 14.08
CA ASP A 134 -2.51 -14.71 12.88
C ASP A 134 -3.20 -14.03 11.69
N THR A 135 -4.52 -14.13 11.60
CA THR A 135 -5.31 -13.43 10.57
C THR A 135 -5.24 -11.92 10.75
N VAL A 136 -5.43 -11.40 11.96
CA VAL A 136 -5.39 -9.95 12.21
C VAL A 136 -4.01 -9.38 11.87
N LEU A 137 -2.94 -10.04 12.34
CA LEU A 137 -1.58 -9.64 12.02
C LEU A 137 -1.32 -9.73 10.52
N HIS A 138 -1.71 -10.83 9.86
CA HIS A 138 -1.57 -10.97 8.43
C HIS A 138 -2.29 -9.84 7.69
N VAL A 139 -3.55 -9.55 8.01
CA VAL A 139 -4.32 -8.45 7.39
C VAL A 139 -3.63 -7.10 7.58
N LEU A 140 -3.15 -6.79 8.79
CA LEU A 140 -2.42 -5.54 9.06
C LEU A 140 -1.21 -5.39 8.13
N PHE A 141 -0.31 -6.36 8.12
CA PHE A 141 0.94 -6.25 7.36
C PHE A 141 0.71 -6.36 5.86
N TRP A 142 -0.11 -7.32 5.43
CA TRP A 142 -0.43 -7.52 4.01
C TRP A 142 -1.11 -6.29 3.40
N LYS A 143 -2.07 -5.71 4.11
CA LYS A 143 -2.78 -4.51 3.63
C LYS A 143 -1.85 -3.30 3.58
N ALA A 144 -0.95 -3.15 4.54
CA ALA A 144 0.04 -2.08 4.54
C ALA A 144 1.01 -2.20 3.35
N GLU A 145 1.56 -3.39 3.12
CA GLU A 145 2.43 -3.67 1.96
C GLU A 145 1.70 -3.41 0.65
N LYS A 146 0.46 -3.88 0.53
CA LYS A 146 -0.36 -3.65 -0.67
C LYS A 146 -0.60 -2.17 -0.94
N LEU A 147 -0.89 -1.37 0.08
CA LEU A 147 -1.11 0.08 -0.10
C LEU A 147 0.17 0.78 -0.55
N LEU A 148 1.33 0.40 0.01
CA LEU A 148 2.62 0.93 -0.41
C LEU A 148 2.92 0.61 -1.88
N SER A 149 2.71 -0.62 -2.32
CA SER A 149 2.99 -1.01 -3.72
C SER A 149 2.05 -0.38 -4.76
N HIS A 150 0.91 0.18 -4.33
CA HIS A 150 0.02 0.97 -5.20
C HIS A 150 0.37 2.46 -5.18
N SER A 151 0.90 2.98 -4.07
CA SER A 151 1.31 4.39 -3.95
C SER A 151 2.66 4.68 -4.62
N GLU A 152 3.51 3.67 -4.82
CA GLU A 152 4.83 3.80 -5.45
C GLU A 152 4.80 3.69 -6.99
N LYS A 153 3.59 3.62 -7.59
CA LYS A 153 3.36 3.58 -9.04
C LYS A 153 2.75 4.87 -9.54
#